data_AF-A0AA96F2I2-F1
#
_entry.id   AF-A0AA96F2I2-F1
#
_cell.length_a   1.000
_cell.length_b   1.000
_cell.length_c   1.000
_cell.angle_alpha   90.00
_cell.angle_beta   90.00
_cell.angle_gamma   90.00
#
_symmetry.space_group_name_H-M   'P 1'
#
loop_
_entity.id
_entity.type
_entity.pdbx_description
1 polymer ?
#
loop_
_entity_poly.entity_id
_entity_poly.type
_entity_poly.pdbx_seq_one_letter_code
_entity_poly.pdbx_strand_id
1 'polypeptide(L)'
;MGLIILPFLLGALGIAVLAMMEILKLIKSKKITIKEIIIGFGLTLLIFAAIVISYLIEGKAWVLSPAFRIPVIMVYIPFFIYSLVKTSDNQKLKYFSILILISISITGILGIVFNDVFFELINYLGIEKNY
;
A
#
# COMPACT_ATOMS: atom_id res chain seq x y z
N MET A 1 -13.34 -2.80 -19.64
CA MET A 1 -12.42 -2.00 -18.80
C MET A 1 -11.36 -2.83 -18.05
N GLY A 2 -11.55 -4.13 -17.82
CA GLY A 2 -10.53 -4.99 -17.16
C GLY A 2 -9.16 -5.00 -17.86
N LEU A 3 -9.12 -4.93 -19.20
CA LEU A 3 -7.88 -4.80 -19.97
C LEU A 3 -7.07 -3.52 -19.68
N ILE A 4 -7.71 -2.45 -19.22
CA ILE A 4 -7.04 -1.17 -18.87
C ILE A 4 -6.50 -1.21 -17.43
N ILE A 5 -7.20 -1.91 -16.54
CA ILE A 5 -6.83 -2.03 -15.12
C ILE A 5 -5.70 -3.06 -14.93
N LEU A 6 -5.67 -4.11 -15.75
CA LEU A 6 -4.70 -5.20 -15.61
C LEU A 6 -3.23 -4.74 -15.66
N PRO A 7 -2.78 -3.88 -16.60
CA PRO A 7 -1.42 -3.34 -16.58
C PRO A 7 -1.09 -2.58 -15.29
N PHE A 8 -2.07 -1.89 -14.72
CA PHE A 8 -1.92 -1.12 -13.49
C PHE A 8 -1.74 -2.04 -12.27
N LEU A 9 -2.54 -3.09 -12.17
CA LEU A 9 -2.40 -4.09 -11.11
C LEU A 9 -1.09 -4.87 -11.24
N LEU A 10 -0.71 -5.25 -12.46
CA LEU A 10 0.56 -5.93 -12.72
C LEU A 10 1.78 -5.06 -12.37
N GLY A 11 1.72 -3.76 -12.69
CA GLY A 11 2.78 -2.84 -12.30
C GLY A 11 2.91 -2.70 -10.77
N ALA A 12 1.78 -2.58 -10.06
CA ALA A 12 1.78 -2.55 -8.61
C ALA A 12 2.29 -3.87 -8.00
N LEU A 13 1.91 -5.02 -8.56
CA LEU A 13 2.43 -6.32 -8.16
C LEU A 13 3.94 -6.41 -8.36
N GLY A 14 4.43 -5.96 -9.52
CA GLY A 14 5.87 -5.91 -9.80
C GLY A 14 6.64 -5.07 -8.78
N ILE A 15 6.12 -3.88 -8.45
CA ILE A 15 6.70 -3.01 -7.41
C ILE A 15 6.68 -3.70 -6.04
N ALA A 16 5.57 -4.34 -5.67
CA ALA A 16 5.47 -5.05 -4.42
C ALA A 16 6.49 -6.20 -4.31
N VAL A 17 6.69 -6.97 -5.39
CA VAL A 17 7.70 -8.02 -5.45
C VAL A 17 9.11 -7.45 -5.30
N LEU A 18 9.42 -6.34 -6.00
CA LEU A 18 10.72 -5.66 -5.86
C LEU A 18 10.95 -5.17 -4.43
N ALA A 19 9.93 -4.59 -3.80
CA ALA A 19 9.99 -4.14 -2.41
C ALA A 19 10.26 -5.32 -1.46
N MET A 20 9.55 -6.44 -1.63
CA MET A 20 9.78 -7.66 -0.84
C MET A 20 11.21 -8.17 -1.00
N MET A 21 11.74 -8.22 -2.22
CA MET A 21 13.11 -8.67 -2.47
C MET A 21 14.14 -7.79 -1.74
N GLU A 22 13.91 -6.48 -1.69
CA GLU A 22 14.80 -5.55 -1.01
C GLU A 22 14.70 -5.65 0.52
N ILE A 23 13.48 -5.81 1.06
CA ILE A 23 13.26 -6.09 2.48
C ILE A 23 13.96 -7.39 2.90
N LEU A 24 13.87 -8.45 2.12
CA LEU A 24 14.57 -9.71 2.41
C LEU A 24 16.09 -9.53 2.48
N LYS A 25 16.68 -8.70 1.60
CA LYS A 25 18.10 -8.36 1.67
C LYS A 25 18.44 -7.59 2.95
N LEU A 26 17.60 -6.61 3.32
CA LEU A 26 17.80 -5.79 4.52
C LEU A 26 17.68 -6.62 5.81
N ILE A 27 16.72 -7.55 5.87
CA ILE A 27 16.56 -8.52 6.98
C ILE A 27 17.80 -9.41 7.08
N LYS A 28 18.27 -9.99 5.97
CA LYS A 28 19.49 -10.82 5.95
C LYS A 28 20.72 -10.05 6.45
N SER A 29 20.80 -8.75 6.13
CA SER A 29 21.87 -7.87 6.61
C SER A 29 21.67 -7.33 8.04
N LYS A 30 20.63 -7.76 8.76
CA LYS A 30 20.26 -7.30 10.11
C LYS A 30 20.06 -5.78 10.22
N LYS A 31 19.71 -5.12 9.12
CA LYS A 31 19.40 -3.67 9.09
C LYS A 31 17.95 -3.37 9.48
N ILE A 32 17.10 -4.40 9.49
CA ILE A 32 15.70 -4.35 9.88
C ILE A 32 15.52 -5.31 11.05
N THR A 33 14.84 -4.85 12.09
CA THR A 33 14.39 -5.67 13.22
C THR A 33 12.88 -5.86 13.15
N ILE A 34 12.34 -6.67 14.05
CA ILE A 34 10.89 -6.88 14.13
C ILE A 34 10.12 -5.59 14.46
N LYS A 35 10.77 -4.63 15.13
CA LYS A 35 10.17 -3.34 15.47
C LYS A 35 9.80 -2.56 14.21
N GLU A 36 10.70 -2.48 13.24
CA GLU A 36 10.43 -1.79 11.96
C GLU A 36 9.29 -2.46 11.18
N ILE A 37 9.21 -3.79 11.23
CA ILE A 37 8.13 -4.55 10.57
C ILE A 37 6.78 -4.19 11.18
N ILE A 38 6.68 -4.16 12.51
CA ILE A 38 5.44 -3.79 13.22
C ILE A 38 5.05 -2.35 12.89
N ILE A 39 6.01 -1.42 12.86
CA ILE A 39 5.74 -0.01 12.51
C ILE A 39 5.29 0.11 11.05
N GLY A 40 5.93 -0.60 10.12
CA GLY A 40 5.53 -0.61 8.71
C GLY A 40 4.15 -1.24 8.48
N PHE A 41 3.80 -2.26 9.27
CA PHE A 41 2.45 -2.82 9.28
C PHE A 41 1.42 -1.80 9.76
N GLY A 42 1.70 -1.10 10.86
CA GLY A 42 0.86 0.00 11.35
C GLY A 42 0.68 1.11 10.31
N LEU A 43 1.75 1.48 9.60
CA LEU A 43 1.69 2.45 8.50
C LEU A 43 0.78 1.96 7.37
N THR A 44 0.85 0.67 7.02
CA THR A 44 -0.01 0.07 6.00
C THR A 44 -1.49 0.20 6.37
N LEU A 45 -1.83 -0.15 7.62
CA LEU A 45 -3.20 -0.03 8.13
C LEU A 45 -3.68 1.42 8.19
N LEU A 46 -2.81 2.36 8.57
CA LEU A 46 -3.15 3.79 8.59
C LEU A 46 -3.48 4.30 7.19
N ILE A 47 -2.69 3.93 6.17
CA ILE A 47 -2.97 4.32 4.78
C ILE A 47 -4.29 3.69 4.32
N PHE A 48 -4.52 2.42 4.62
CA PHE A 48 -5.77 1.74 4.28
C PHE A 48 -6.99 2.41 4.94
N ALA A 49 -6.90 2.72 6.23
CA ALA A 49 -7.95 3.43 6.96
C ALA A 49 -8.22 4.81 6.36
N ALA A 50 -7.18 5.55 5.95
CA ALA A 50 -7.35 6.84 5.27
C ALA A 50 -8.09 6.69 3.93
N ILE A 51 -7.83 5.61 3.17
CA ILE A 51 -8.59 5.31 1.95
C ILE A 51 -10.06 5.06 2.29
N VAL A 52 -10.37 4.23 3.28
CA VAL A 52 -11.75 3.96 3.69
C VAL A 52 -12.46 5.25 4.13
N ILE A 53 -11.81 6.09 4.93
CA ILE A 53 -12.34 7.39 5.37
C ILE A 53 -12.60 8.32 4.17
N SER A 54 -11.76 8.30 3.13
CA SER A 54 -12.01 9.09 1.92
C SER A 54 -13.33 8.73 1.23
N TYR A 55 -13.68 7.44 1.21
CA TYR A 55 -14.96 6.98 0.66
C TYR A 55 -16.14 7.32 1.55
N LEU A 56 -15.97 7.32 2.88
CA LEU A 56 -17.00 7.79 3.81
C LEU A 56 -17.34 9.26 3.56
N ILE A 57 -16.33 10.10 3.32
CA ILE A 57 -16.51 11.54 3.05
C ILE A 57 -17.15 11.76 1.69
N GLU A 58 -16.76 11.00 0.66
CA GLU A 58 -17.35 11.09 -0.67
C GLU A 58 -18.80 10.55 -0.74
N GLY A 59 -19.19 9.68 0.19
CA GLY A 59 -20.52 9.07 0.27
C GLY A 59 -20.86 8.11 -0.88
N LYS A 60 -19.94 7.92 -1.83
CA LYS A 60 -20.11 7.08 -3.04
C LYS A 60 -18.85 6.29 -3.31
N ALA A 61 -19.00 4.98 -3.53
CA ALA A 61 -17.91 4.11 -3.96
C ALA A 61 -18.17 3.59 -5.38
N TRP A 62 -17.34 4.02 -6.33
CA TRP A 62 -17.33 3.44 -7.68
C TRP A 62 -16.64 2.08 -7.62
N VAL A 63 -17.24 1.04 -8.19
CA VAL A 63 -16.72 -0.35 -8.08
C VAL A 63 -15.29 -0.52 -8.60
N LEU A 64 -14.89 0.28 -9.61
CA LEU A 64 -13.54 0.26 -10.17
C LEU A 64 -12.55 1.16 -9.43
N SER A 65 -13.02 2.12 -8.63
CA SER A 65 -12.17 3.07 -7.93
C SER A 65 -11.21 2.40 -6.93
N PRO A 66 -11.59 1.35 -6.17
CA PRO A 66 -10.67 0.63 -5.29
C PRO A 66 -9.49 0.00 -6.04
N ALA A 67 -9.73 -0.54 -7.24
CA ALA A 67 -8.72 -1.16 -8.08
C ALA A 67 -7.68 -0.15 -8.61
N PHE A 68 -7.97 1.16 -8.56
CA PHE A 68 -7.00 2.22 -8.84
C PHE A 68 -6.46 2.86 -7.56
N ARG A 69 -7.33 3.27 -6.63
CA ARG A 69 -6.94 4.00 -5.41
C ARG A 69 -6.00 3.18 -4.54
N ILE A 70 -6.27 1.89 -4.33
CA ILE A 70 -5.41 1.04 -3.48
C ILE A 70 -4.00 0.95 -4.09
N PRO A 71 -3.81 0.52 -5.36
CA PRO A 71 -2.46 0.49 -5.91
C PRO A 71 -1.80 1.87 -6.04
N VAL A 72 -2.53 2.93 -6.38
CA VAL A 72 -1.96 4.30 -6.43
C VAL A 72 -1.43 4.70 -5.05
N ILE A 73 -2.29 4.65 -4.03
CA ILE A 73 -2.04 5.27 -2.73
C ILE A 73 -1.16 4.38 -1.84
N MET A 74 -1.26 3.05 -1.97
CA MET A 74 -0.52 2.11 -1.12
C MET A 74 0.74 1.55 -1.77
N VAL A 75 0.88 1.64 -3.11
CA VAL A 75 2.04 1.08 -3.82
C VAL A 75 2.79 2.15 -4.61
N TYR A 76 2.17 2.77 -5.61
CA TYR A 76 2.87 3.67 -6.53
C TYR A 76 3.40 4.94 -5.85
N ILE A 77 2.54 5.67 -5.13
CA ILE A 77 2.93 6.89 -4.41
C ILE A 77 4.01 6.57 -3.34
N PRO A 78 3.81 5.58 -2.45
CA PRO A 78 4.84 5.19 -1.50
C PRO A 78 6.16 4.79 -2.17
N PHE A 79 6.11 4.02 -3.26
CA PHE A 79 7.32 3.60 -3.97
C PHE A 79 8.09 4.77 -4.59
N PHE A 80 7.37 5.75 -5.14
CA PHE A 80 7.95 6.98 -5.64
C PHE A 80 8.64 7.77 -4.52
N ILE A 81 7.97 7.94 -3.37
CA ILE A 81 8.54 8.60 -2.19
C ILE A 81 9.78 7.84 -1.70
N TYR A 82 9.71 6.51 -1.57
CA TYR A 82 10.85 5.67 -1.21
C TYR A 82 12.03 5.89 -2.17
N SER A 83 11.78 5.94 -3.47
CA SER A 83 12.82 6.11 -4.48
C SER A 83 13.52 7.47 -4.41
N LEU A 84 12.80 8.53 -4.04
CA LEU A 84 13.36 9.87 -3.83
C LEU A 84 14.16 9.96 -2.53
N VAL A 85 13.69 9.29 -1.48
CA VAL A 85 14.22 9.48 -0.12
C VAL A 85 15.37 8.52 0.20
N LYS A 86 15.45 7.35 -0.47
CA LYS A 86 16.46 6.31 -0.17
C LYS A 86 17.91 6.75 -0.37
N THR A 87 18.17 7.73 -1.23
CA THR A 87 19.50 8.27 -1.53
C THR A 87 19.91 9.42 -0.60
N SER A 88 19.03 9.87 0.29
CA SER A 88 19.33 10.96 1.22
C SER A 88 20.40 10.56 2.22
N ASP A 89 21.34 11.44 2.54
CA ASP A 89 22.35 11.20 3.59
C ASP A 89 21.77 11.28 5.01
N ASN A 90 20.58 11.85 5.17
CA ASN A 90 19.92 11.98 6.46
C ASN A 90 19.44 10.62 6.98
N GLN A 91 19.95 10.19 8.14
CA GLN A 91 19.61 8.91 8.75
C GLN A 91 18.11 8.75 9.05
N LYS A 92 17.41 9.83 9.44
CA LYS A 92 15.96 9.79 9.69
C LYS A 92 15.18 9.51 8.41
N LEU A 93 15.61 10.12 7.30
CA LEU A 93 15.02 9.90 5.99
C LEU A 93 15.28 8.48 5.48
N LYS A 94 16.49 7.94 5.67
CA LYS A 94 16.77 6.52 5.38
C LYS A 94 15.91 5.58 6.22
N TYR A 95 15.70 5.87 7.49
CA TYR A 95 14.82 5.06 8.34
C TYR A 95 13.38 5.10 7.83
N PHE A 96 12.89 6.29 7.49
CA PHE A 96 11.54 6.47 6.94
C PHE A 96 11.35 5.73 5.61
N SER A 97 12.36 5.75 4.72
CA SER A 97 12.28 5.03 3.45
C SER A 97 12.18 3.51 3.66
N ILE A 98 12.85 2.95 4.68
CA ILE A 98 12.70 1.54 5.07
C ILE A 98 11.27 1.24 5.52
N LEU A 99 10.66 2.10 6.35
CA LEU A 99 9.28 1.91 6.81
C LEU A 99 8.28 1.93 5.63
N ILE A 100 8.49 2.83 4.67
CA ILE A 100 7.70 2.87 3.43
C ILE A 100 7.85 1.57 2.65
N LEU A 101 9.09 1.08 2.48
CA LEU A 101 9.37 -0.15 1.73
C LEU A 101 8.71 -1.37 2.38
N ILE A 102 8.70 -1.44 3.71
CA ILE A 102 7.97 -2.45 4.48
C ILE A 102 6.47 -2.33 4.20
N SER A 103 5.91 -1.11 4.26
CA SER A 103 4.48 -0.87 4.01
C SER A 103 4.02 -1.35 2.62
N ILE A 104 4.83 -1.06 1.58
CA ILE A 104 4.57 -1.55 0.21
C ILE A 104 4.60 -3.08 0.16
N SER A 105 5.58 -3.70 0.83
CA SER A 105 5.70 -5.16 0.87
C SER A 105 4.50 -5.80 1.56
N ILE A 106 4.06 -5.25 2.69
CA ILE A 106 2.89 -5.72 3.41
C ILE A 106 1.62 -5.53 2.58
N THR A 107 1.49 -4.40 1.88
CA THR A 107 0.39 -4.16 0.93
C THR A 107 0.36 -5.23 -0.15
N GLY A 108 1.51 -5.66 -0.66
CA GLY A 108 1.58 -6.77 -1.63
C GLY A 108 1.04 -8.09 -1.09
N ILE A 109 1.29 -8.40 0.18
CA ILE A 109 0.77 -9.61 0.85
C ILE A 109 -0.73 -9.48 1.12
N LEU A 110 -1.13 -8.35 1.69
CA LEU A 110 -2.51 -8.12 2.14
C LEU A 110 -3.45 -7.71 1.02
N GLY A 111 -2.94 -7.32 -0.15
CA GLY A 111 -3.75 -6.84 -1.28
C GLY A 111 -4.80 -7.84 -1.74
N ILE A 112 -4.56 -9.14 -1.52
CA ILE A 112 -5.55 -10.20 -1.78
C ILE A 112 -6.75 -10.06 -0.84
N VAL A 113 -6.49 -9.82 0.45
CA VAL A 113 -7.52 -9.75 1.51
C VAL A 113 -8.17 -8.37 1.58
N PHE A 114 -7.44 -7.31 1.26
CA PHE A 114 -7.94 -5.93 1.33
C PHE A 114 -9.12 -5.67 0.42
N ASN A 115 -9.23 -6.37 -0.72
CA ASN A 115 -10.36 -6.17 -1.62
C ASN A 115 -11.67 -6.62 -0.96
N ASP A 116 -11.70 -7.84 -0.42
CA ASP A 116 -12.87 -8.41 0.25
C ASP A 116 -13.23 -7.61 1.50
N VAL A 117 -12.23 -7.34 2.35
CA VAL A 117 -12.42 -6.53 3.58
C VAL A 117 -12.91 -5.13 3.25
N PHE A 118 -12.40 -4.50 2.18
CA PHE A 118 -12.86 -3.19 1.74
C PHE A 118 -14.32 -3.23 1.33
N PHE A 119 -14.74 -4.20 0.51
CA PHE A 119 -16.14 -4.28 0.06
C PHE A 119 -17.12 -4.60 1.19
N GLU A 120 -16.72 -5.41 2.17
CA GLU A 120 -17.48 -5.66 3.40
C GLU A 120 -17.60 -4.40 4.25
N LEU A 121 -16.51 -3.65 4.43
CA LEU A 121 -16.52 -2.37 5.17
C LEU A 121 -17.42 -1.34 4.51
N ILE A 122 -17.32 -1.16 3.18
CA ILE A 122 -18.19 -0.23 2.42
C ILE A 122 -19.68 -0.60 2.61
N ASN A 123 -20.00 -1.90 2.57
CA ASN A 123 -21.37 -2.39 2.82
C ASN A 123 -21.82 -2.12 4.26
N TYR A 124 -20.98 -2.46 5.24
CA TYR A 124 -21.27 -2.25 6.66
C TYR A 124 -21.49 -0.77 6.99
N LEU A 125 -20.74 0.11 6.33
CA LEU A 125 -20.82 1.56 6.51
C LEU A 125 -21.96 2.22 5.71
N GLY A 126 -22.74 1.45 4.94
CA GLY A 126 -23.88 1.96 4.18
C GLY A 126 -23.51 2.91 3.02
N ILE A 127 -22.29 2.82 2.51
CA ILE A 127 -21.84 3.66 1.39
C ILE A 127 -22.46 3.15 0.08
N GLU A 128 -23.09 4.05 -0.68
CA GLU A 128 -23.72 3.70 -1.95
C GLU A 128 -22.68 3.23 -2.98
N LYS A 129 -22.89 2.02 -3.52
CA LYS A 129 -22.07 1.44 -4.59
C LYS A 129 -22.65 1.85 -5.95
N ASN A 130 -21.90 2.66 -6.70
CA ASN A 130 -22.24 2.96 -8.08
C ASN A 130 -21.48 2.01 -9.01
N TYR A 131 -22.25 1.27 -9.82
CA TYR A 131 -21.78 0.29 -10.80
C TYR A 131 -21.53 0.94 -12.16
#